data_AF-A0A7X4K4Y9-F1
#
_entry.id   AF-A0A7X4K4Y9-F1
#
_cell.length_a   1.000
_cell.length_b   1.000
_cell.length_c   1.000
_cell.angle_alpha   90.00
_cell.angle_beta   90.00
_cell.angle_gamma   90.00
#
_symmetry.space_group_name_H-M   'P 1'
#
loop_
_entity.id
_entity.type
_entity.pdbx_description
1 polymer ?
#
loop_
_entity_poly.entity_id
_entity_poly.type
_entity_poly.pdbx_seq_one_letter_code
_entity_poly.pdbx_strand_id
1 'polypeptide(L)' 'MRLNRQSAPATRRTPPQFTFICNACECVEHTRSTALPKGWTRKESRRDIHVYCGPCTVSAEQRVLSGRRQ' A
#
# COMPACT_ATOMS: atom_id res chain seq x y z
N MET A 1 54.91 9.74 5.90
CA MET A 1 53.95 8.85 5.20
C MET A 1 52.55 9.45 5.40
N ARG A 2 51.86 9.85 4.33
CA ARG A 2 50.53 10.51 4.39
C ARG A 2 49.43 9.45 4.39
N LEU A 3 48.60 9.42 5.43
CA LEU A 3 47.40 8.55 5.47
C LEU A 3 46.31 9.14 4.59
N ASN A 4 45.97 8.44 3.50
CA ASN A 4 44.80 8.74 2.68
C ASN A 4 43.53 8.51 3.50
N ARG A 5 42.83 9.60 3.82
CA ARG A 5 41.48 9.59 4.40
C ARG A 5 40.50 9.12 3.32
N GLN A 6 40.29 7.81 3.24
CA GLN A 6 39.28 7.23 2.35
C GLN A 6 37.90 7.57 2.89
N SER A 7 37.24 8.56 2.27
CA SER A 7 35.84 8.87 2.51
C SER A 7 35.00 7.65 2.13
N ALA A 8 34.30 7.07 3.10
CA ALA A 8 33.42 5.93 2.88
C ALA A 8 32.40 6.23 1.77
N PRO A 9 32.07 5.26 0.89
CA PRO A 9 31.08 5.46 -0.15
C PRO A 9 29.73 5.77 0.50
N ALA A 10 29.17 6.94 0.15
CA ALA A 10 27.83 7.32 0.54
C ALA A 10 26.85 6.24 0.10
N THR A 11 26.32 5.48 1.05
CA THR A 11 25.31 4.45 0.81
C THR A 11 24.09 5.17 0.26
N ARG A 12 23.84 5.08 -1.06
CA ARG A 12 22.62 5.59 -1.67
C ARG A 12 21.45 4.83 -1.04
N ARG A 13 20.80 5.44 -0.04
CA ARG A 13 19.56 4.92 0.53
C ARG A 13 18.50 5.01 -0.56
N THR A 14 18.18 3.89 -1.19
CA THR A 14 17.03 3.78 -2.08
C THR A 14 15.80 4.24 -1.29
N PRO A 15 14.96 5.13 -1.83
CA PRO A 15 13.77 5.58 -1.11
C PRO A 15 12.89 4.36 -0.75
N PRO A 16 12.29 4.33 0.45
CA PRO A 16 11.45 3.23 0.86
C PRO A 16 10.32 3.03 -0.16
N GLN A 17 10.15 1.79 -0.61
CA GLN A 17 9.02 1.39 -1.44
C GLN A 17 7.96 0.77 -0.54
N PHE A 18 6.74 1.26 -0.66
CA PHE A 18 5.55 0.72 -0.01
C PHE A 18 4.80 -0.15 -1.00
N THR A 19 4.35 -1.31 -0.53
CA THR A 19 3.62 -2.28 -1.33
C THR A 19 2.20 -2.36 -0.80
N PHE A 20 1.23 -2.11 -1.66
CA PHE A 20 -0.19 -2.28 -1.37
C PHE A 20 -0.71 -3.50 -2.12
N ILE A 21 -1.40 -4.39 -1.41
CA ILE A 21 -1.96 -5.63 -1.95
C ILE A 21 -3.46 -5.58 -1.77
N CYS A 22 -4.21 -5.79 -2.86
CA CYS A 22 -5.66 -5.81 -2.80
C CYS A 22 -6.14 -7.11 -2.15
N ASN A 23 -6.90 -7.02 -1.06
CA ASN A 23 -7.46 -8.19 -0.35
C ASN A 23 -8.47 -9.00 -1.17
N ALA A 24 -9.05 -8.44 -2.23
CA ALA A 24 -10.06 -9.13 -3.05
C ALA A 24 -9.49 -9.85 -4.29
N CYS A 25 -8.66 -9.19 -5.09
CA CYS A 25 -8.11 -9.74 -6.33
C CYS A 25 -6.59 -9.94 -6.32
N GLU A 26 -5.94 -9.66 -5.17
CA GLU A 26 -4.49 -9.84 -4.97
C GLU A 26 -3.59 -9.03 -5.90
N CYS A 27 -4.16 -8.03 -6.59
CA CYS A 27 -3.37 -7.08 -7.36
C CYS A 27 -2.41 -6.30 -6.46
N VAL A 28 -1.18 -6.07 -6.94
CA VAL A 28 -0.09 -5.46 -6.19
C VAL A 28 0.28 -4.12 -6.82
N GLU A 29 0.40 -3.09 -6.00
CA GLU A 29 0.89 -1.78 -6.43
C GLU A 29 2.03 -1.28 -5.54
N HIS A 30 3.12 -0.88 -6.20
CA HIS A 30 4.31 -0.34 -5.56
C HIS A 30 4.32 1.17 -5.67
N THR A 31 4.50 1.85 -4.54
CA THR A 31 4.57 3.32 -4.48
C THR A 31 5.70 3.76 -3.58
N ARG A 32 6.19 4.97 -3.79
CA ARG A 32 7.19 5.61 -2.92
C ARG A 32 6.55 6.39 -1.77
N SER A 33 5.21 6.42 -1.73
CA SER A 33 4.43 7.13 -0.73
C SER A 33 3.74 6.13 0.21
N THR A 34 3.64 6.51 1.48
CA THR A 34 2.78 5.81 2.46
C THR A 34 1.30 6.08 2.22
N ALA A 35 0.97 7.07 1.39
CA ALA A 35 -0.40 7.37 1.03
C ALA A 35 -0.98 6.25 0.17
N LEU A 36 -2.26 5.97 0.38
CA LEU A 36 -2.99 4.99 -0.41
C LEU A 36 -3.00 5.43 -1.88
N PRO A 37 -2.72 4.53 -2.84
CA PRO A 37 -2.68 4.92 -4.24
C PRO A 37 -4.04 5.43 -4.77
N LYS A 38 -4.00 6.18 -5.87
CA LYS A 38 -5.20 6.80 -6.44
C LYS A 38 -6.22 5.73 -6.84
N GLY A 39 -7.46 5.89 -6.36
CA GLY A 39 -8.55 4.97 -6.65
C GLY A 39 -8.55 3.71 -5.79
N TRP A 40 -7.58 3.51 -4.90
CA TRP A 40 -7.65 2.46 -3.89
C TRP A 40 -8.48 2.91 -2.70
N THR A 41 -8.98 1.95 -1.93
CA THR A 41 -9.74 2.21 -0.71
C THR A 41 -9.28 1.30 0.40
N ARG A 42 -9.13 1.86 1.60
CA ARG A 42 -8.89 1.08 2.81
C ARG A 42 -10.16 0.99 3.62
N LYS A 43 -10.46 -0.18 4.15
CA LYS A 43 -11.57 -0.44 5.06
C LYS A 43 -11.01 -0.99 6.35
N GLU A 44 -11.27 -0.27 7.43
CA GLU A 44 -10.89 -0.70 8.77
C GLU A 44 -12.05 -1.51 9.36
N SER A 45 -11.76 -2.76 9.74
CA SER A 45 -12.61 -3.58 10.60
C SER A 45 -11.93 -3.68 11.96
N ARG A 46 -12.69 -3.96 13.03
CA ARG A 46 -12.29 -3.81 14.45
C ARG A 46 -10.83 -4.15 14.82
N ARG A 47 -10.15 -5.05 14.13
CA ARG A 47 -8.73 -5.41 14.34
C ARG A 47 -7.91 -5.50 13.05
N ASP A 48 -8.50 -5.24 11.89
CA ASP A 48 -7.91 -5.56 10.59
C ASP A 48 -8.09 -4.39 9.62
N ILE A 49 -7.02 -4.09 8.88
CA ILE A 49 -7.04 -3.10 7.81
C ILE A 49 -7.05 -3.86 6.49
N HIS A 50 -8.15 -3.76 5.76
CA HIS A 50 -8.27 -4.32 4.42
C HIS A 50 -8.06 -3.23 3.37
N VAL A 51 -7.36 -3.56 2.31
CA VAL A 51 -7.05 -2.64 1.21
C VAL A 51 -7.63 -3.22 -0.08
N TYR A 52 -8.30 -2.38 -0.87
CA TYR A 52 -8.96 -2.77 -2.11
C TYR A 52 -8.53 -1.83 -3.24
N CYS A 53 -8.27 -2.39 -4.42
CA CYS A 53 -8.09 -1.58 -5.62
C CYS A 53 -9.44 -1.03 -6.12
N GLY A 54 -9.40 0.04 -6.90
CA GLY A 54 -10.60 0.71 -7.42
C GLY A 54 -11.71 -0.20 -7.97
N PRO A 55 -11.41 -1.18 -8.83
CA PRO A 55 -12.46 -2.08 -9.33
C PRO A 55 -13.09 -2.95 -8.22
N CYS A 56 -12.32 -3.35 -7.21
CA CYS A 56 -12.83 -4.16 -6.10
C CYS A 56 -13.56 -3.34 -5.03
N THR A 57 -13.26 -2.05 -4.89
CA THR A 57 -13.98 -1.15 -3.99
C THR A 57 -15.47 -1.11 -4.32
N VAL A 58 -15.81 -0.93 -5.60
CA VAL A 58 -17.22 -0.84 -6.07
C VAL A 58 -18.02 -2.09 -5.71
N SER A 59 -17.40 -3.27 -5.81
CA SER A 59 -18.04 -4.54 -5.43
C SER A 59 -18.19 -4.72 -3.92
N ALA A 60 -17.26 -4.16 -3.12
CA ALA A 60 -17.30 -4.28 -1.66
C ALA A 60 -18.38 -3.37 -1.03
N GLU A 61 -18.60 -2.17 -1.58
CA GLU A 61 -19.62 -1.23 -1.10
C GLU A 61 -21.04 -1.72 -1.41
N GLN A 62 -21.25 -2.30 -2.58
CA GLN A 62 -22.56 -2.86 -2.96
C GLN A 62 -23.04 -3.97 -2.02
N ARG A 63 -22.14 -4.83 -1.51
CA ARG A 63 -22.53 -5.88 -0.55
C ARG A 63 -23.03 -5.35 0.79
N VAL A 64 -22.54 -4.20 1.25
CA VAL A 64 -23.00 -3.58 2.51
C VAL A 64 -24.42 -3.03 2.35
N LEU A 65 -24.75 -2.50 1.17
CA LEU A 65 -26.09 -1.99 0.87
C LEU A 65 -27.11 -3.12 0.64
N SER A 66 -26.69 -4.21 -0.01
CA SER A 66 -27.57 -5.37 -0.26
C SER A 66 -27.76 -6.28 0.96
N GLY A 67 -26.89 -6.21 1.97
CA GLY A 67 -26.99 -6.99 3.21
C GLY A 67 -28.00 -6.44 4.24
N ARG A 68 -28.74 -5.38 3.92
CA ARG A 68 -29.75 -4.76 4.81
C ARG A 68 -31.20 -5.18 4.50
N ARG A 69 -31.38 -6.35 3.88
CA ARG A 69 -32.66 -7.07 3.84
C ARG A 69 -32.41 -8.56 4.13
N GLN A 70 -32.60 -8.94 5.39
CA GLN A 70 -33.63 -9.86 5.85
C GLN A 70 -33.49 -10.06 7.35
#